data_AF-A0AAF0Y7I5-F1
#
_entry.id   AF-A0AAF0Y7I5-F1
#
_cell.length_a   1.000
_cell.length_b   1.000
_cell.length_c   1.000
_cell.angle_alpha   90.00
_cell.angle_beta   90.00
_cell.angle_gamma   90.00
#
_symmetry.space_group_name_H-M   'P 1'
#
loop_
_entity.id
_entity.type
_entity.pdbx_description
1 polymer ?
#
loop_
_entity_poly.entity_id
_entity_poly.type
_entity_poly.pdbx_seq_one_letter_code
_entity_poly.pdbx_strand_id
1 'polypeptide(L)'
;MHHHLATRAHSALMAAPAPLIAAAAQLNALCADIEGYIASGSPRDRYRPPIVDWHHPDDYAQASVAGITKFLSQVAKERDTVEALVGSATPPAEYSTNLISLQGVWDAFRRSEGPLLGIWQSMDKRPGPGGGSGAGATKVDVVARGGDEWVKVNTIKDTRLLVEFREHDSYLNSDYDDSDADDSEPAASAAPPRLTNSLLVQARALVAAAHSHTRLPGLAAPRVRYVLTRLEEHPAAGHADDRIPATFAAMRELGIELDFASEWNDDVPAPVDPPTPDEPTPAADIVLDLSVLIALCCDSTHHPLPASDVELEARFRPICPGPVPRDGANAALGGGVLLRLTGASRDLRDQLRCEMVRPLIYELRERLPGGARFWVTKEVRDRLPGLVNLIGGEKERARAEALFADNTGDYWAGSRWQGDTGALQGIRVRVLEDGDEDGTAPAPQGAETPFDAVVAHVCAAMIAAGPDGATPDEDTESGGGRKQKKASRNPLRAGTVFPPPSRLPSGHTLRTMLAGVQRRATVLTNNRGAVLKVMREAGVPDGIPRAGDEGPGQRARIWVVNPSSLAEWRRLEVEEGNARVARWRLEE
;
A
#
# COMPACT_ATOMS: atom_id res chain seq x y z
N MET A 1 -31.37 -38.71 -28.99
CA MET A 1 -30.28 -37.74 -29.19
C MET A 1 -29.32 -37.66 -27.99
N HIS A 2 -29.78 -37.57 -26.74
CA HIS A 2 -28.87 -37.52 -25.56
C HIS A 2 -27.96 -38.74 -25.41
N HIS A 3 -28.41 -39.95 -25.72
CA HIS A 3 -27.57 -41.14 -25.57
C HIS A 3 -26.40 -41.19 -26.58
N HIS A 4 -26.58 -40.67 -27.80
CA HIS A 4 -25.55 -40.64 -28.85
C HIS A 4 -24.47 -39.57 -28.62
N LEU A 5 -24.80 -38.49 -27.91
CA LEU A 5 -23.83 -37.45 -27.53
C LEU A 5 -22.92 -37.94 -26.39
N ALA A 6 -23.47 -38.69 -25.42
CA ALA A 6 -22.69 -39.29 -24.34
C ALA A 6 -21.69 -40.33 -24.85
N THR A 7 -22.06 -41.18 -25.80
CA THR A 7 -21.15 -42.21 -26.36
C THR A 7 -20.02 -41.61 -27.20
N ARG A 8 -20.26 -40.48 -27.90
CA ARG A 8 -19.20 -39.79 -28.66
C ARG A 8 -18.18 -39.09 -27.77
N ALA A 9 -18.62 -38.46 -26.67
CA ALA A 9 -17.71 -37.86 -25.69
C ALA A 9 -16.80 -38.91 -25.02
N HIS A 10 -17.35 -40.10 -24.73
CA HIS A 10 -16.58 -41.20 -24.13
C HIS A 10 -15.57 -41.83 -25.10
N SER A 11 -15.89 -41.90 -26.40
CA SER A 11 -14.98 -42.45 -27.43
C SER A 11 -13.85 -41.48 -27.79
N ALA A 12 -14.11 -40.15 -27.76
CA ALA A 12 -13.09 -39.14 -28.02
C ALA A 12 -12.00 -39.08 -26.92
N LEU A 13 -12.40 -39.27 -25.65
CA LEU A 13 -11.44 -39.33 -24.52
C LEU A 13 -10.43 -40.49 -24.62
N MET A 14 -10.79 -41.58 -25.31
CA MET A 14 -9.94 -42.76 -25.50
C MET A 14 -8.91 -42.59 -26.63
N ALA A 15 -8.98 -41.51 -27.41
CA ALA A 15 -8.10 -41.27 -28.57
C ALA A 15 -7.03 -40.19 -28.34
N ALA A 16 -7.09 -39.43 -27.25
CA ALA A 16 -6.14 -38.36 -26.97
C ALA A 16 -4.79 -38.92 -26.43
N PRO A 17 -3.63 -38.36 -26.85
CA PRO A 17 -2.34 -38.76 -26.31
C PRO A 17 -2.25 -38.53 -24.80
N ALA A 18 -1.73 -39.51 -24.06
CA ALA A 18 -1.56 -39.44 -22.61
C ALA A 18 -0.85 -38.14 -22.11
N PRO A 19 0.21 -37.62 -22.78
CA PRO A 19 0.84 -36.37 -22.38
C PRO A 19 -0.10 -35.16 -22.44
N LEU A 20 -1.02 -35.13 -23.40
CA LEU A 20 -1.97 -34.02 -23.58
C LEU A 20 -3.06 -34.05 -22.49
N ILE A 21 -3.53 -35.25 -22.12
CA ILE A 21 -4.45 -35.45 -21.01
C ILE A 21 -3.80 -35.01 -19.69
N ALA A 22 -2.55 -35.40 -19.45
CA ALA A 22 -1.80 -35.00 -18.26
C ALA A 22 -1.61 -33.48 -18.19
N ALA A 23 -1.28 -32.84 -19.32
CA ALA A 23 -1.15 -31.38 -19.39
C ALA A 23 -2.48 -30.66 -19.08
N ALA A 24 -3.61 -31.17 -19.61
CA ALA A 24 -4.93 -30.62 -19.31
C ALA A 24 -5.27 -30.70 -17.80
N ALA A 25 -4.97 -31.83 -17.16
CA ALA A 25 -5.19 -32.01 -15.73
C ALA A 25 -4.33 -31.06 -14.88
N GLN A 26 -3.05 -30.87 -15.25
CA GLN A 26 -2.15 -29.95 -14.57
C GLN A 26 -2.56 -28.48 -14.74
N LEU A 27 -2.97 -28.07 -15.95
CA LEU A 27 -3.49 -26.71 -16.19
C LEU A 27 -4.78 -26.43 -15.41
N ASN A 28 -5.65 -27.42 -15.27
CA ASN A 28 -6.84 -27.32 -14.43
C ASN A 28 -6.49 -27.13 -12.95
N ALA A 29 -5.57 -27.94 -12.43
CA ALA A 29 -5.08 -27.81 -11.05
C ALA A 29 -4.44 -26.44 -10.83
N LEU A 30 -3.64 -25.95 -11.78
CA LEU A 30 -2.99 -24.64 -11.71
C LEU A 30 -4.01 -23.49 -11.69
N CYS A 31 -5.04 -23.53 -12.55
CA CYS A 31 -6.13 -22.54 -12.51
C CYS A 31 -6.83 -22.53 -11.15
N ALA A 32 -7.19 -23.72 -10.63
CA ALA A 32 -7.89 -23.85 -9.36
C ALA A 32 -7.04 -23.34 -8.18
N ASP A 33 -5.74 -23.59 -8.19
CA ASP A 33 -4.82 -23.09 -7.16
C ASP A 33 -4.68 -21.56 -7.20
N ILE A 34 -4.54 -20.96 -8.39
CA ILE A 34 -4.50 -19.50 -8.54
C ILE A 34 -5.83 -18.86 -8.10
N GLU A 35 -6.97 -19.45 -8.46
CA GLU A 35 -8.29 -18.99 -8.01
C GLU A 35 -8.44 -19.09 -6.50
N GLY A 36 -8.01 -20.19 -5.89
CA GLY A 36 -7.97 -20.39 -4.44
C GLY A 36 -7.09 -19.35 -3.74
N TYR A 37 -5.93 -19.03 -4.31
CA TYR A 37 -5.06 -17.96 -3.81
C TYR A 37 -5.75 -16.58 -3.86
N ILE A 38 -6.39 -16.23 -4.98
CA ILE A 38 -7.11 -14.95 -5.13
C ILE A 38 -8.26 -14.85 -4.13
N ALA A 39 -9.03 -15.94 -3.94
CA ALA A 39 -10.18 -15.98 -3.06
C ALA A 39 -9.79 -15.94 -1.57
N SER A 40 -8.71 -16.63 -1.18
CA SER A 40 -8.24 -16.66 0.21
C SER A 40 -7.66 -15.31 0.67
N GLY A 41 -7.10 -14.51 -0.24
CA GLY A 41 -6.63 -13.17 0.06
C GLY A 41 -5.47 -13.14 1.08
N SER A 42 -4.55 -14.12 1.01
CA SER A 42 -3.39 -14.31 1.90
C SER A 42 -2.87 -12.99 2.51
N PRO A 43 -3.15 -12.71 3.81
CA PRO A 43 -2.70 -11.50 4.49
C PRO A 43 -1.17 -11.38 4.55
N ARG A 44 -0.46 -12.51 4.50
CA ARG A 44 1.00 -12.59 4.52
C ARG A 44 1.63 -11.94 3.29
N ASP A 45 1.04 -12.17 2.13
CA ASP A 45 1.60 -11.75 0.84
C ASP A 45 1.29 -10.30 0.52
N ARG A 46 0.45 -9.66 1.34
CA ARG A 46 0.09 -8.26 1.22
C ARG A 46 0.89 -7.44 2.22
N TYR A 47 1.26 -6.24 1.79
CA TYR A 47 1.79 -5.26 2.72
C TYR A 47 0.65 -4.69 3.58
N ARG A 48 0.84 -4.72 4.90
CA ARG A 48 -0.03 -4.04 5.87
C ARG A 48 0.81 -2.94 6.52
N PRO A 49 0.49 -1.65 6.32
CA PRO A 49 1.25 -0.59 6.95
C PRO A 49 0.98 -0.55 8.46
N PRO A 50 1.90 0.01 9.27
CA PRO A 50 1.73 0.19 10.72
C PRO A 50 0.72 1.31 11.04
N ILE A 51 -0.51 1.16 10.56
CA ILE A 51 -1.61 2.11 10.70
C ILE A 51 -2.72 1.45 11.49
N VAL A 52 -3.17 2.14 12.53
CA VAL A 52 -4.36 1.78 13.28
C VAL A 52 -5.53 2.60 12.75
N ASP A 53 -6.59 1.94 12.32
CA ASP A 53 -7.88 2.56 12.02
C ASP A 53 -8.97 1.52 12.31
N TRP A 54 -9.72 1.73 13.39
CA TRP A 54 -10.76 0.78 13.79
C TRP A 54 -11.91 0.70 12.78
N HIS A 55 -12.22 1.80 12.10
CA HIS A 55 -13.34 1.88 11.18
C HIS A 55 -13.00 1.35 9.79
N HIS A 56 -11.75 1.52 9.36
CA HIS A 56 -11.29 1.21 8.02
C HIS A 56 -9.91 0.52 8.01
N PRO A 57 -9.73 -0.61 8.71
CA PRO A 57 -8.42 -1.24 8.91
C PRO A 57 -7.77 -1.69 7.60
N ASP A 58 -8.56 -2.12 6.61
CA ASP A 58 -8.05 -2.65 5.34
C ASP A 58 -7.84 -1.57 4.27
N ASP A 59 -8.31 -0.34 4.46
CA ASP A 59 -8.27 0.70 3.41
C ASP A 59 -6.85 1.24 3.14
N TYR A 60 -5.90 0.92 4.02
CA TYR A 60 -4.49 1.29 3.87
C TYR A 60 -3.62 0.12 3.41
N ALA A 61 -4.14 -1.10 3.44
CA ALA A 61 -3.40 -2.29 3.06
C ALA A 61 -3.26 -2.41 1.54
N GLN A 62 -2.30 -3.20 1.10
CA GLN A 62 -2.17 -3.57 -0.30
C GLN A 62 -3.43 -4.31 -0.77
N ALA A 63 -4.11 -3.78 -1.79
CA ALA A 63 -5.40 -4.31 -2.23
C ALA A 63 -5.27 -5.68 -2.92
N SER A 64 -4.27 -5.84 -3.78
CA SER A 64 -4.03 -7.08 -4.54
C SER A 64 -2.60 -7.14 -5.10
N VAL A 65 -2.22 -8.31 -5.59
CA VAL A 65 -0.97 -8.50 -6.35
C VAL A 65 -1.22 -8.08 -7.80
N ALA A 66 -0.43 -7.13 -8.31
CA ALA A 66 -0.58 -6.66 -9.68
C ALA A 66 -0.36 -7.80 -10.69
N GLY A 67 -1.24 -7.88 -11.70
CA GLY A 67 -1.12 -8.87 -12.78
C GLY A 67 -1.63 -10.28 -12.46
N ILE A 68 -2.06 -10.58 -11.22
CA ILE A 68 -2.51 -11.94 -10.86
C ILE A 68 -3.71 -12.42 -11.69
N THR A 69 -4.72 -11.57 -11.89
CA THR A 69 -5.89 -11.89 -12.73
C THR A 69 -5.50 -12.03 -14.20
N LYS A 70 -4.52 -11.26 -14.67
CA LYS A 70 -3.99 -11.35 -16.04
C LYS A 70 -3.22 -12.67 -16.23
N PHE A 71 -2.44 -13.07 -15.24
CA PHE A 71 -1.75 -14.36 -15.23
C PHE A 71 -2.75 -15.52 -15.26
N LEU A 72 -3.75 -15.52 -14.36
CA LEU A 72 -4.85 -16.49 -14.39
C LEU A 72 -5.52 -16.57 -15.77
N SER A 73 -5.83 -15.41 -16.38
CA SER A 73 -6.45 -15.36 -17.71
C SER A 73 -5.61 -16.05 -18.78
N GLN A 74 -4.27 -15.96 -18.70
CA GLN A 74 -3.40 -16.68 -19.63
C GLN A 74 -3.36 -18.17 -19.33
N VAL A 75 -3.30 -18.58 -18.06
CA VAL A 75 -3.34 -20.01 -17.71
C VAL A 75 -4.65 -20.63 -18.17
N ALA A 76 -5.78 -19.96 -17.94
CA ALA A 76 -7.09 -20.39 -18.42
C ALA A 76 -7.14 -20.49 -19.95
N LYS A 77 -6.54 -19.54 -20.67
CA LYS A 77 -6.46 -19.61 -22.13
C LYS A 77 -5.66 -20.81 -22.63
N GLU A 78 -4.52 -21.12 -21.99
CA GLU A 78 -3.73 -22.31 -22.31
C GLU A 78 -4.51 -23.60 -21.98
N ARG A 79 -5.17 -23.65 -20.81
CA ARG A 79 -6.07 -24.74 -20.39
C ARG A 79 -7.13 -25.00 -21.46
N ASP A 80 -7.89 -23.97 -21.84
CA ASP A 80 -9.00 -24.10 -22.79
C ASP A 80 -8.49 -24.58 -24.16
N THR A 81 -7.30 -24.14 -24.57
CA THR A 81 -6.65 -24.59 -25.81
C THR A 81 -6.30 -26.07 -25.74
N VAL A 82 -5.67 -26.52 -24.65
CA VAL A 82 -5.29 -27.92 -24.46
C VAL A 82 -6.53 -28.82 -24.32
N GLU A 83 -7.56 -28.40 -23.59
CA GLU A 83 -8.83 -29.14 -23.49
C GLU A 83 -9.54 -29.29 -24.83
N ALA A 84 -9.56 -28.23 -25.65
CA ALA A 84 -10.10 -28.30 -27.00
C ALA A 84 -9.33 -29.30 -27.87
N LEU A 85 -8.00 -29.40 -27.71
CA LEU A 85 -7.19 -30.41 -28.40
C LEU A 85 -7.47 -31.82 -27.89
N VAL A 86 -7.64 -32.03 -26.57
CA VAL A 86 -8.03 -33.33 -25.99
C VAL A 86 -9.40 -33.77 -26.50
N GLY A 87 -10.35 -32.84 -26.65
CA GLY A 87 -11.68 -33.11 -27.18
C GLY A 87 -11.76 -33.21 -28.72
N SER A 88 -10.65 -32.96 -29.43
CA SER A 88 -10.59 -33.02 -30.88
C SER A 88 -10.74 -34.46 -31.39
N ALA A 89 -11.42 -34.63 -32.52
CA ALA A 89 -11.50 -35.92 -33.21
C ALA A 89 -10.14 -36.41 -33.74
N THR A 90 -9.20 -35.49 -33.94
CA THR A 90 -7.84 -35.77 -34.45
C THR A 90 -6.82 -34.94 -33.65
N PRO A 91 -6.48 -35.36 -32.42
CA PRO A 91 -5.49 -34.66 -31.60
C PRO A 91 -4.09 -34.80 -32.21
N PRO A 92 -3.26 -33.74 -32.16
CA PRO A 92 -1.88 -33.83 -32.61
C PRO A 92 -1.08 -34.79 -31.72
N ALA A 93 -0.16 -35.55 -32.32
CA ALA A 93 0.71 -36.47 -31.57
C ALA A 93 1.65 -35.72 -30.61
N GLU A 94 2.09 -34.53 -31.01
CA GLU A 94 2.94 -33.66 -30.21
C GLU A 94 2.32 -32.25 -30.14
N TYR A 95 2.28 -31.68 -28.95
CA TYR A 95 1.86 -30.30 -28.72
C TYR A 95 2.82 -29.63 -27.75
N SER A 96 3.41 -28.52 -28.17
CA SER A 96 4.27 -27.70 -27.32
C SER A 96 3.43 -26.81 -26.43
N THR A 97 3.13 -27.28 -25.22
CA THR A 97 2.42 -26.49 -24.21
C THR A 97 3.35 -25.50 -23.49
N ASN A 98 2.78 -24.37 -23.06
CA ASN A 98 3.44 -23.39 -22.19
C ASN A 98 3.44 -23.79 -20.70
N LEU A 99 2.85 -24.93 -20.35
CA LEU A 99 2.64 -25.39 -18.97
C LEU A 99 3.89 -25.30 -18.09
N ILE A 100 5.05 -25.77 -18.56
CA ILE A 100 6.31 -25.72 -17.77
C ILE A 100 6.68 -24.28 -17.41
N SER A 101 6.46 -23.33 -18.32
CA SER A 101 6.74 -21.91 -18.05
C SER A 101 5.71 -21.31 -17.10
N LEU A 102 4.43 -21.64 -17.26
CA LEU A 102 3.36 -21.11 -16.40
C LEU A 102 3.50 -21.67 -14.98
N GLN A 103 3.71 -22.98 -14.85
CA GLN A 103 3.95 -23.63 -13.57
C GLN A 103 5.20 -23.08 -12.89
N GLY A 104 6.32 -22.96 -13.62
CA GLY A 104 7.56 -22.41 -13.05
C GLY A 104 7.42 -20.96 -12.54
N VAL A 105 6.64 -20.12 -13.22
CA VAL A 105 6.33 -18.76 -12.74
C VAL A 105 5.48 -18.80 -11.49
N TRP A 106 4.48 -19.69 -11.44
CA TRP A 106 3.62 -19.83 -10.28
C TRP A 106 4.36 -20.40 -9.06
N ASP A 107 5.20 -21.41 -9.26
CA ASP A 107 6.01 -21.98 -8.18
C ASP A 107 7.01 -20.96 -7.63
N ALA A 108 7.68 -20.21 -8.51
CA ALA A 108 8.54 -19.11 -8.10
C ALA A 108 7.75 -18.05 -7.32
N PHE A 109 6.52 -17.74 -7.73
CA PHE A 109 5.63 -16.82 -7.02
C PHE A 109 5.29 -17.33 -5.62
N ARG A 110 4.88 -18.60 -5.48
CA ARG A 110 4.52 -19.23 -4.19
C ARG A 110 5.69 -19.34 -3.22
N ARG A 111 6.91 -19.51 -3.73
CA ARG A 111 8.15 -19.59 -2.94
C ARG A 111 8.76 -18.24 -2.61
N SER A 112 8.27 -17.15 -3.22
CA SER A 112 8.81 -15.82 -2.98
C SER A 112 8.34 -15.25 -1.64
N GLU A 113 9.21 -14.49 -0.99
CA GLU A 113 8.87 -13.80 0.25
C GLU A 113 7.97 -12.58 -0.02
N GLY A 114 6.90 -12.46 0.77
CA GLY A 114 6.02 -11.30 0.75
C GLY A 114 6.68 -10.04 1.34
N PRO A 115 6.10 -8.85 1.12
CA PRO A 115 4.92 -8.60 0.29
C PRO A 115 5.16 -8.84 -1.20
N LEU A 116 4.20 -9.47 -1.88
CA LEU A 116 4.25 -9.75 -3.32
C LEU A 116 3.54 -8.61 -4.06
N LEU A 117 4.29 -7.82 -4.82
CA LEU A 117 3.73 -6.65 -5.49
C LEU A 117 3.12 -6.98 -6.85
N GLY A 118 3.72 -7.94 -7.55
CA GLY A 118 3.27 -8.27 -8.89
C GLY A 118 3.75 -9.61 -9.41
N ILE A 119 2.97 -10.15 -10.33
CA ILE A 119 3.30 -11.31 -11.16
C ILE A 119 3.18 -10.90 -12.63
N TRP A 120 4.14 -11.34 -13.43
CA TRP A 120 4.19 -11.14 -14.87
C TRP A 120 4.13 -9.67 -15.31
N GLN A 121 5.04 -8.89 -14.74
CA GLN A 121 5.14 -7.45 -14.91
C GLN A 121 6.11 -7.08 -16.05
N SER A 122 5.84 -5.93 -16.67
CA SER A 122 6.75 -5.32 -17.64
C SER A 122 7.29 -4.04 -17.04
N MET A 123 8.58 -4.02 -16.74
CA MET A 123 9.25 -2.87 -16.14
C MET A 123 9.79 -1.99 -17.25
N ASP A 124 9.17 -0.82 -17.43
CA ASP A 124 9.64 0.15 -18.41
C ASP A 124 11.05 0.64 -18.06
N LYS A 125 11.95 0.63 -19.04
CA LYS A 125 13.08 1.57 -19.00
C LYS A 125 12.49 2.97 -19.05
N ARG A 126 12.99 3.86 -18.17
CA ARG A 126 12.57 5.27 -18.08
C ARG A 126 12.32 5.85 -19.49
N PRO A 127 11.21 6.54 -19.75
CA PRO A 127 11.07 7.27 -21.00
C PRO A 127 12.14 8.35 -21.01
N GLY A 128 13.25 8.09 -21.70
CA GLY A 128 14.20 9.13 -22.07
C GLY A 128 13.46 10.23 -22.85
N PRO A 129 13.99 11.46 -22.88
CA PRO A 129 13.44 12.56 -23.67
C PRO A 129 13.54 12.22 -25.18
N GLY A 130 12.65 11.36 -25.69
CA GLY A 130 12.64 10.91 -27.08
C GLY A 130 12.13 9.48 -27.32
N GLY A 131 11.97 8.63 -26.30
CA GLY A 131 11.64 7.21 -26.49
C GLY A 131 10.14 6.92 -26.51
N GLY A 132 9.63 6.34 -27.60
CA GLY A 132 8.27 5.80 -27.68
C GLY A 132 8.01 4.69 -26.67
N SER A 133 6.77 4.62 -26.19
CA SER A 133 6.24 3.58 -25.30
C SER A 133 6.48 2.18 -25.87
N GLY A 134 7.46 1.43 -25.33
CA GLY A 134 7.61 -0.01 -25.56
C GLY A 134 8.99 -0.48 -26.01
N ALA A 135 9.85 0.40 -26.52
CA ALA A 135 11.21 0.01 -26.93
C ALA A 135 12.13 -0.09 -25.70
N GLY A 136 12.24 -1.29 -25.12
CA GLY A 136 13.21 -1.59 -24.05
C GLY A 136 12.62 -1.93 -22.69
N ALA A 137 11.33 -2.27 -22.59
CA ALA A 137 10.77 -2.79 -21.35
C ALA A 137 11.31 -4.19 -21.03
N THR A 138 11.67 -4.41 -19.77
CA THR A 138 12.19 -5.70 -19.29
C THR A 138 11.08 -6.44 -18.56
N LYS A 139 10.82 -7.70 -18.97
CA LYS A 139 9.81 -8.55 -18.33
C LYS A 139 10.36 -9.16 -17.04
N VAL A 140 9.62 -8.98 -15.96
CA VAL A 140 9.87 -9.55 -14.63
C VAL A 140 8.71 -10.47 -14.30
N ASP A 141 9.00 -11.70 -13.87
CA ASP A 141 7.93 -12.69 -13.67
C ASP A 141 7.34 -12.60 -12.27
N VAL A 142 8.12 -12.26 -11.25
CA VAL A 142 7.61 -11.96 -9.90
C VAL A 142 8.33 -10.74 -9.32
N VAL A 143 7.59 -9.86 -8.65
CA VAL A 143 8.11 -8.74 -7.86
C VAL A 143 7.79 -9.02 -6.39
N ALA A 144 8.83 -9.36 -5.63
CA ALA A 144 8.75 -9.86 -4.26
C ALA A 144 9.38 -8.89 -3.25
N ARG A 145 9.27 -9.20 -1.95
CA ARG A 145 9.84 -8.41 -0.83
C ARG A 145 9.52 -6.92 -0.92
N GLY A 146 8.28 -6.57 -1.26
CA GLY A 146 7.87 -5.18 -1.39
C GLY A 146 8.59 -4.42 -2.53
N GLY A 147 9.04 -5.14 -3.55
CA GLY A 147 9.75 -4.58 -4.69
C GLY A 147 11.27 -4.51 -4.52
N ASP A 148 11.83 -5.05 -3.44
CA ASP A 148 13.29 -5.21 -3.26
C ASP A 148 13.87 -6.37 -4.07
N GLU A 149 13.03 -7.26 -4.59
CA GLU A 149 13.47 -8.43 -5.35
C GLU A 149 12.66 -8.61 -6.63
N TRP A 150 13.36 -8.80 -7.74
CA TRP A 150 12.81 -9.18 -9.03
C TRP A 150 13.21 -10.61 -9.35
N VAL A 151 12.22 -11.44 -9.61
CA VAL A 151 12.42 -12.85 -9.98
C VAL A 151 12.15 -13.02 -11.47
N LYS A 152 13.12 -13.61 -12.17
CA LYS A 152 12.98 -14.04 -13.56
C LYS A 152 12.99 -15.55 -13.63
N VAL A 153 12.02 -16.13 -14.31
CA VAL A 153 11.93 -17.58 -14.54
C VAL A 153 12.29 -17.87 -16.00
N ASN A 154 13.18 -18.84 -16.20
CA ASN A 154 13.62 -19.27 -17.51
C ASN A 154 13.59 -20.79 -17.64
N THR A 155 13.12 -21.26 -18.79
CA THR A 155 12.86 -22.67 -19.09
C THR A 155 13.83 -23.26 -20.13
N ILE A 156 14.98 -22.62 -20.35
CA ILE A 156 16.02 -23.12 -21.27
C ILE A 156 16.57 -24.48 -20.81
N LYS A 157 16.96 -25.32 -21.76
CA LYS A 157 17.59 -26.64 -21.50
C LYS A 157 19.07 -26.60 -21.84
N ASP A 158 19.83 -27.54 -21.27
CA ASP A 158 21.24 -27.80 -21.64
C ASP A 158 21.41 -27.92 -23.16
N THR A 159 20.56 -28.71 -23.81
CA THR A 159 20.64 -28.94 -25.27
C THR A 159 20.47 -27.67 -26.08
N ARG A 160 19.73 -26.67 -25.58
CA ARG A 160 19.58 -25.38 -26.25
C ARG A 160 20.83 -24.52 -26.07
N LEU A 161 21.41 -24.50 -24.88
CA LEU A 161 22.69 -23.81 -24.63
C LEU A 161 23.81 -24.40 -25.50
N LEU A 162 23.88 -25.73 -25.63
CA LEU A 162 24.86 -26.39 -26.51
C LEU A 162 24.71 -25.97 -27.97
N VAL A 163 23.47 -25.75 -28.46
CA VAL A 163 23.25 -25.23 -29.81
C VAL A 163 23.76 -23.80 -29.92
N GLU A 164 23.45 -22.93 -28.96
CA GLU A 164 23.95 -21.54 -28.96
C GLU A 164 25.48 -21.48 -28.93
N PHE A 165 26.12 -22.36 -28.15
CA PHE A 165 27.57 -22.46 -28.11
C PHE A 165 28.18 -22.92 -29.43
N ARG A 166 27.60 -23.93 -30.08
CA ARG A 166 28.04 -24.39 -31.41
C ARG A 166 27.85 -23.31 -32.48
N GLU A 167 26.75 -22.56 -32.41
CA GLU A 167 26.51 -21.42 -33.28
C GLU A 167 27.62 -20.38 -33.10
N HIS A 168 27.97 -20.00 -31.86
CA HIS A 168 29.07 -19.08 -31.59
C HIS A 168 30.43 -19.61 -32.08
N ASP A 169 30.73 -20.88 -31.86
CA ASP A 169 31.97 -21.51 -32.33
C ASP A 169 32.05 -21.53 -33.86
N SER A 170 30.91 -21.66 -34.55
CA SER A 170 30.85 -21.65 -36.01
C SER A 170 31.20 -20.28 -36.61
N TYR A 171 30.78 -19.19 -35.95
CA TYR A 171 31.11 -17.82 -36.39
C TYR A 171 32.57 -17.47 -36.16
N LEU A 172 33.20 -18.01 -35.10
CA LEU A 172 34.63 -17.78 -34.82
C LEU A 172 35.53 -18.52 -35.82
N ASN A 173 35.08 -19.65 -36.34
CA ASN A 173 35.84 -20.47 -37.28
C ASN A 173 35.61 -20.09 -38.76
N SER A 174 34.61 -19.25 -39.06
CA SER A 174 34.30 -18.84 -40.45
C SER A 174 35.08 -17.62 -40.95
N ASP A 175 35.87 -16.96 -40.10
CA ASP A 175 36.71 -15.81 -40.49
C ASP A 175 38.06 -16.24 -41.13
N TYR A 176 38.17 -17.49 -41.58
CA TYR A 176 39.33 -18.06 -42.27
C TYR A 176 38.92 -18.76 -43.57
N ASP A 177 38.41 -18.01 -44.56
CA ASP A 177 38.67 -18.28 -45.98
C ASP A 177 38.13 -17.13 -46.86
N ASP A 178 38.89 -16.04 -46.97
CA ASP A 178 38.89 -15.26 -48.20
C ASP A 178 40.34 -14.81 -48.47
N SER A 179 41.11 -15.74 -49.00
CA SER A 179 42.45 -15.45 -49.53
C SER A 179 42.29 -14.76 -50.89
N ASP A 180 42.54 -13.45 -50.93
CA ASP A 180 43.28 -12.84 -52.03
C ASP A 180 44.08 -11.62 -51.57
N ALA A 181 45.38 -11.87 -51.42
CA ALA A 181 46.54 -11.00 -51.64
C ALA A 181 46.92 -9.83 -50.68
N ASP A 182 48.21 -9.91 -50.31
CA ASP A 182 49.20 -8.89 -49.91
C ASP A 182 49.26 -8.31 -48.49
N ASP A 183 50.28 -8.81 -47.79
CA ASP A 183 51.25 -8.14 -46.91
C ASP A 183 50.85 -6.80 -46.26
N SER A 184 50.68 -6.80 -44.93
CA SER A 184 51.50 -6.05 -43.96
C SER A 184 50.79 -5.92 -42.60
N GLU A 185 51.55 -6.09 -41.51
CA GLU A 185 51.26 -5.80 -40.10
C GLU A 185 50.52 -6.90 -39.28
N PRO A 186 51.16 -7.43 -38.20
CA PRO A 186 50.48 -8.30 -37.23
C PRO A 186 49.54 -7.43 -36.37
N ALA A 187 48.27 -7.39 -36.75
CA ALA A 187 47.24 -6.71 -35.97
C ALA A 187 47.19 -7.24 -34.52
N ALA A 188 47.26 -6.31 -33.59
CA ALA A 188 47.20 -6.55 -32.16
C ALA A 188 45.90 -7.25 -31.70
N SER A 189 46.04 -8.12 -30.70
CA SER A 189 45.06 -8.35 -29.62
C SER A 189 43.65 -8.83 -30.02
N ALA A 190 43.50 -10.11 -30.36
CA ALA A 190 42.21 -10.79 -30.21
C ALA A 190 42.08 -11.30 -28.76
N ALA A 191 41.42 -10.53 -27.89
CA ALA A 191 41.01 -11.03 -26.59
C ALA A 191 40.17 -12.32 -26.77
N PRO A 192 40.30 -13.33 -25.90
CA PRO A 192 39.51 -14.56 -26.02
C PRO A 192 38.01 -14.21 -26.10
N PRO A 193 37.24 -14.91 -26.95
CA PRO A 193 35.83 -14.61 -27.16
C PRO A 193 35.09 -14.65 -25.82
N ARG A 194 34.45 -13.53 -25.46
CA ARG A 194 33.70 -13.43 -24.21
C ARG A 194 32.55 -14.43 -24.22
N LEU A 195 32.46 -15.26 -23.18
CA LEU A 195 31.31 -16.14 -22.96
C LEU A 195 30.02 -15.33 -23.00
N THR A 196 29.18 -15.63 -23.99
CA THR A 196 27.90 -14.99 -24.21
C THR A 196 26.89 -16.03 -24.68
N ASN A 197 25.63 -15.88 -24.27
CA ASN A 197 24.50 -16.71 -24.65
C ASN A 197 23.20 -15.97 -24.27
N SER A 198 22.05 -16.54 -24.63
CA SER A 198 20.74 -15.93 -24.39
C SER A 198 20.48 -15.64 -22.90
N LEU A 199 20.94 -16.51 -21.99
CA LEU A 199 20.84 -16.30 -20.54
C LEU A 199 21.64 -15.07 -20.09
N LEU A 200 22.91 -14.94 -20.49
CA LEU A 200 23.76 -13.82 -20.11
C LEU A 200 23.26 -12.50 -20.70
N VAL A 201 22.73 -12.51 -21.92
CA VAL A 201 22.12 -11.31 -22.53
C VAL A 201 20.89 -10.88 -21.73
N GLN A 202 20.00 -11.81 -21.39
CA GLN A 202 18.81 -11.52 -20.58
C GLN A 202 19.18 -11.06 -19.16
N ALA A 203 20.14 -11.73 -18.53
CA ALA A 203 20.70 -11.40 -17.21
C ALA A 203 21.23 -9.96 -17.16
N ARG A 204 22.12 -9.58 -18.08
CA ARG A 204 22.67 -8.22 -18.16
C ARG A 204 21.58 -7.18 -18.38
N ALA A 205 20.62 -7.45 -19.26
CA ALA A 205 19.50 -6.55 -19.53
C ALA A 205 18.60 -6.37 -18.30
N LEU A 206 18.37 -7.43 -17.54
CA LEU A 206 17.57 -7.42 -16.32
C LEU A 206 18.27 -6.67 -15.18
N VAL A 207 19.55 -6.95 -14.95
CA VAL A 207 20.37 -6.24 -13.96
C VAL A 207 20.47 -4.76 -14.30
N ALA A 208 20.70 -4.40 -15.56
CA ALA A 208 20.71 -3.01 -15.99
C ALA A 208 19.35 -2.32 -15.77
N ALA A 209 18.24 -3.03 -16.07
CA ALA A 209 16.90 -2.52 -15.82
C ALA A 209 16.65 -2.29 -14.32
N ALA A 210 17.02 -3.25 -13.47
CA ALA A 210 16.92 -3.14 -12.02
C ALA A 210 17.69 -1.93 -11.47
N HIS A 211 18.96 -1.75 -11.86
CA HIS A 211 19.76 -0.59 -11.45
C HIS A 211 19.21 0.75 -11.94
N SER A 212 18.59 0.76 -13.13
CA SER A 212 17.95 1.97 -13.68
C SER A 212 16.54 2.21 -13.14
N HIS A 213 15.97 1.25 -12.39
CA HIS A 213 14.62 1.32 -11.88
C HIS A 213 14.54 2.38 -10.79
N THR A 214 13.75 3.41 -11.06
CA THR A 214 13.58 4.51 -10.12
C THR A 214 12.63 4.08 -9.01
N ARG A 215 13.08 4.21 -7.75
CA ARG A 215 12.30 3.96 -6.55
C ARG A 215 12.19 5.20 -5.69
N LEU A 216 11.36 5.13 -4.66
CA LEU A 216 11.25 6.19 -3.66
C LEU A 216 12.59 6.37 -2.93
N PRO A 217 12.96 7.61 -2.55
CA PRO A 217 14.21 7.88 -1.85
C PRO A 217 14.35 7.04 -0.58
N GLY A 218 15.56 6.48 -0.38
CA GLY A 218 15.85 5.56 0.72
C GLY A 218 15.72 4.08 0.35
N LEU A 219 15.12 3.74 -0.80
CA LEU A 219 15.04 2.36 -1.27
C LEU A 219 16.17 2.05 -2.27
N ALA A 220 16.88 0.94 -2.06
CA ALA A 220 17.96 0.49 -2.94
C ALA A 220 17.42 -0.06 -4.28
N ALA A 221 18.29 -0.25 -5.27
CA ALA A 221 17.90 -0.97 -6.49
C ALA A 221 17.45 -2.41 -6.14
N PRO A 222 16.46 -2.97 -6.85
CA PRO A 222 16.00 -4.33 -6.58
C PRO A 222 17.10 -5.34 -6.88
N ARG A 223 17.23 -6.33 -5.99
CA ARG A 223 18.00 -7.54 -6.23
C ARG A 223 17.36 -8.35 -7.35
N VAL A 224 18.19 -9.07 -8.10
CA VAL A 224 17.74 -9.94 -9.18
C VAL A 224 17.96 -11.38 -8.77
N ARG A 225 16.87 -12.15 -8.72
CA ARG A 225 16.88 -13.60 -8.58
C ARG A 225 16.44 -14.24 -9.88
N TYR A 226 17.09 -15.33 -10.26
CA TYR A 226 16.90 -15.97 -11.55
C TYR A 226 16.72 -17.47 -11.36
N VAL A 227 15.53 -17.95 -11.73
CA VAL A 227 15.09 -19.32 -11.54
C VAL A 227 15.24 -20.07 -12.87
N LEU A 228 16.03 -21.13 -12.86
CA LEU A 228 16.23 -22.02 -13.99
C LEU A 228 15.44 -23.31 -13.76
N THR A 229 14.37 -23.53 -14.54
CA THR A 229 13.43 -24.63 -14.25
C THR A 229 13.79 -25.97 -14.89
N ARG A 230 14.78 -25.97 -15.78
CA ARG A 230 15.18 -27.17 -16.56
C ARG A 230 16.69 -27.35 -16.66
N LEU A 231 17.44 -26.60 -15.85
CA LEU A 231 18.87 -26.76 -15.67
C LEU A 231 19.09 -27.19 -14.22
N GLU A 232 20.17 -27.93 -13.98
CA GLU A 232 20.60 -28.32 -12.64
C GLU A 232 21.98 -27.70 -12.38
N GLU A 233 22.29 -27.31 -11.15
CA GLU A 233 23.62 -26.76 -10.87
C GLU A 233 24.69 -27.85 -11.02
N HIS A 234 24.44 -29.00 -10.40
CA HIS A 234 25.36 -30.12 -10.32
C HIS A 234 24.67 -31.44 -10.72
N PRO A 235 24.35 -31.63 -12.01
CA PRO A 235 23.76 -32.87 -12.48
C PRO A 235 24.69 -34.06 -12.19
N ALA A 236 24.12 -35.22 -11.85
CA ALA A 236 24.90 -36.39 -11.42
C ALA A 236 25.94 -36.87 -12.45
N ALA A 237 25.68 -36.67 -13.74
CA ALA A 237 26.58 -37.02 -14.84
C ALA A 237 27.58 -35.91 -15.20
N GLY A 238 27.50 -34.74 -14.55
CA GLY A 238 28.17 -33.53 -14.97
C GLY A 238 27.48 -32.86 -16.17
N HIS A 239 27.84 -31.60 -16.42
CA HIS A 239 27.39 -30.87 -17.61
C HIS A 239 28.14 -31.38 -18.84
N ALA A 240 27.47 -31.42 -20.00
CA ALA A 240 28.08 -31.88 -21.25
C ALA A 240 29.14 -30.90 -21.83
N ASP A 241 29.16 -29.65 -21.37
CA ASP A 241 30.08 -28.60 -21.80
C ASP A 241 30.39 -27.66 -20.61
N ASP A 242 31.68 -27.41 -20.35
CA ASP A 242 32.16 -26.60 -19.23
C ASP A 242 31.69 -25.13 -19.29
N ARG A 243 31.22 -24.67 -20.45
CA ARG A 243 30.65 -23.31 -20.60
C ARG A 243 29.30 -23.15 -19.91
N ILE A 244 28.59 -24.24 -19.60
CA ILE A 244 27.34 -24.19 -18.82
C ILE A 244 27.61 -23.71 -17.39
N PRO A 245 28.45 -24.38 -16.57
CA PRO A 245 28.78 -23.88 -15.24
C PRO A 245 29.50 -22.52 -15.28
N ALA A 246 30.30 -22.23 -16.32
CA ALA A 246 30.89 -20.90 -16.51
C ALA A 246 29.83 -19.81 -16.76
N THR A 247 28.70 -20.15 -17.39
CA THR A 247 27.56 -19.25 -17.56
C THR A 247 26.93 -18.90 -16.22
N PHE A 248 26.76 -19.89 -15.34
CA PHE A 248 26.22 -19.68 -14.00
C PHE A 248 27.13 -18.79 -13.17
N ALA A 249 28.45 -19.04 -13.21
CA ALA A 249 29.44 -18.18 -12.56
C ALA A 249 29.36 -16.74 -13.08
N ALA A 250 29.33 -16.55 -14.40
CA ALA A 250 29.21 -15.24 -15.01
C ALA A 250 27.88 -14.51 -14.66
N MET A 251 26.78 -15.23 -14.44
CA MET A 251 25.54 -14.63 -13.94
C MET A 251 25.69 -14.20 -12.47
N ARG A 252 26.32 -15.01 -11.61
CA ARG A 252 26.58 -14.65 -10.21
C ARG A 252 27.52 -13.45 -10.08
N GLU A 253 28.51 -13.33 -10.96
CA GLU A 253 29.39 -12.15 -11.06
C GLU A 253 28.62 -10.86 -11.38
N LEU A 254 27.45 -10.94 -12.04
CA LEU A 254 26.57 -9.79 -12.25
C LEU A 254 25.75 -9.41 -11.00
N GLY A 255 25.91 -10.14 -9.89
CA GLY A 255 25.13 -9.97 -8.67
C GLY A 255 23.76 -10.64 -8.71
N ILE A 256 23.57 -11.64 -9.59
CA ILE A 256 22.32 -12.41 -9.68
C ILE A 256 22.37 -13.59 -8.71
N GLU A 257 21.29 -13.74 -7.95
CA GLU A 257 21.01 -14.94 -7.17
C GLU A 257 20.40 -16.00 -8.10
N LEU A 258 21.06 -17.16 -8.23
CA LEU A 258 20.61 -18.26 -9.07
C LEU A 258 19.91 -19.32 -8.24
N ASP A 259 18.70 -19.68 -8.66
CA ASP A 259 17.94 -20.79 -8.11
C ASP A 259 17.70 -21.84 -9.21
N PHE A 260 17.78 -23.12 -8.85
CA PHE A 260 17.49 -24.24 -9.75
C PHE A 260 16.24 -24.97 -9.26
N ALA A 261 15.22 -25.09 -10.12
CA ALA A 261 13.97 -25.71 -9.70
C ALA A 261 14.10 -27.21 -9.40
N SER A 262 15.15 -27.87 -9.89
CA SER A 262 15.48 -29.26 -9.57
C SER A 262 15.89 -29.45 -8.11
N GLU A 263 16.33 -28.39 -7.43
CA GLU A 263 16.74 -28.39 -6.03
C GLU A 263 15.59 -28.00 -5.10
N TRP A 264 14.45 -27.62 -5.67
CA TRP A 264 13.26 -27.35 -4.89
C TRP A 264 12.69 -28.67 -4.38
N ASN A 265 12.54 -28.78 -3.07
CA ASN A 265 11.76 -29.87 -2.48
C ASN A 265 10.33 -29.83 -3.04
N ASP A 266 9.73 -31.01 -3.27
CA ASP A 266 8.34 -31.16 -3.72
C ASP A 266 7.36 -30.45 -2.78
N ASP A 267 7.73 -30.35 -1.51
CA ASP A 267 7.10 -29.43 -0.58
C ASP A 267 7.46 -27.99 -1.00
N VAL A 268 6.50 -27.31 -1.65
CA VAL A 268 6.44 -25.85 -1.52
C VAL A 268 6.45 -25.60 -0.02
N PRO A 269 7.49 -24.95 0.54
CA PRO A 269 7.62 -24.80 1.98
C PRO A 269 6.26 -24.36 2.49
N ALA A 270 5.63 -25.20 3.32
CA ALA A 270 4.41 -24.80 4.00
C ALA A 270 4.72 -23.41 4.52
N PRO A 271 3.92 -22.37 4.17
CA PRO A 271 4.23 -21.03 4.59
C PRO A 271 4.51 -21.13 6.08
N VAL A 272 5.75 -20.86 6.51
CA VAL A 272 6.02 -20.71 7.94
C VAL A 272 5.15 -19.53 8.27
N ASP A 273 3.95 -19.76 8.80
CA ASP A 273 3.00 -18.71 9.06
C ASP A 273 3.74 -17.77 10.01
N PRO A 274 4.17 -16.58 9.55
CA PRO A 274 4.55 -15.60 10.53
C PRO A 274 3.30 -15.45 11.40
N PRO A 275 3.42 -15.43 12.74
CA PRO A 275 2.26 -15.17 13.58
C PRO A 275 1.54 -13.97 12.97
N THR A 276 0.23 -14.12 12.74
CA THR A 276 -0.62 -13.06 12.19
C THR A 276 -0.15 -11.76 12.81
N PRO A 277 0.35 -10.78 12.04
CA PRO A 277 1.03 -9.64 12.63
C PRO A 277 0.07 -9.02 13.63
N ASP A 278 0.48 -9.00 14.90
CA ASP A 278 -0.31 -8.42 15.98
C ASP A 278 -0.71 -7.01 15.55
N GLU A 279 -1.93 -6.62 15.91
CA GLU A 279 -2.41 -5.29 15.58
C GLU A 279 -1.41 -4.23 16.06
N PRO A 280 -1.06 -3.23 15.22
CA PRO A 280 -0.03 -2.28 15.60
C PRO A 280 -0.36 -1.57 16.91
N THR A 281 0.61 -1.51 17.82
CA THR A 281 0.42 -0.89 19.14
C THR A 281 0.94 0.56 19.14
N PRO A 282 0.17 1.53 19.66
CA PRO A 282 0.65 2.90 19.78
C PRO A 282 1.93 3.01 20.61
N ALA A 283 2.82 3.92 20.21
CA ALA A 283 4.00 4.29 20.95
C ALA A 283 3.64 4.96 22.29
N ALA A 284 4.59 5.02 23.22
CA ALA A 284 4.44 5.83 24.44
C ALA A 284 4.32 7.32 24.12
N ASP A 285 4.94 7.79 23.04
CA ASP A 285 4.83 9.17 22.57
C ASP A 285 3.79 9.29 21.47
N ILE A 286 2.77 10.12 21.70
CA ILE A 286 1.68 10.37 20.76
C ILE A 286 1.74 11.82 20.29
N VAL A 287 1.86 12.02 18.98
CA VAL A 287 1.81 13.35 18.36
C VAL A 287 0.40 13.60 17.84
N LEU A 288 -0.28 14.60 18.40
CA LEU A 288 -1.65 14.96 18.09
C LEU A 288 -1.71 15.92 16.89
N ASP A 289 -2.49 15.56 15.88
CA ASP A 289 -2.91 16.49 14.85
C ASP A 289 -3.96 17.49 15.40
N LEU A 290 -4.07 18.66 14.78
CA LEU A 290 -5.00 19.70 15.19
C LEU A 290 -6.45 19.19 15.24
N SER A 291 -6.81 18.33 14.29
CA SER A 291 -8.15 17.73 14.21
C SER A 291 -8.51 16.89 15.45
N VAL A 292 -7.52 16.19 16.02
CA VAL A 292 -7.73 15.38 17.24
C VAL A 292 -7.71 16.25 18.48
N LEU A 293 -6.88 17.29 18.50
CA LEU A 293 -6.86 18.25 19.60
C LEU A 293 -8.21 18.97 19.76
N ILE A 294 -8.83 19.35 18.64
CA ILE A 294 -10.19 19.91 18.61
C ILE A 294 -11.21 18.91 19.15
N ALA A 295 -11.12 17.67 18.69
CA ALA A 295 -11.98 16.58 19.12
C ALA A 295 -11.88 16.29 20.62
N LEU A 296 -10.68 16.30 21.19
CA LEU A 296 -10.46 16.18 22.62
C LEU A 296 -11.06 17.35 23.41
N CYS A 297 -11.38 18.48 22.79
CA CYS A 297 -12.07 19.57 23.47
C CYS A 297 -13.59 19.52 23.27
N CYS A 298 -14.04 18.82 22.23
CA CYS A 298 -15.40 18.87 21.69
C CYS A 298 -16.46 18.40 22.70
N ASP A 299 -17.58 19.15 22.75
CA ASP A 299 -18.72 18.79 23.57
C ASP A 299 -19.26 17.39 23.28
N SER A 300 -19.27 16.91 22.03
CA SER A 300 -19.71 15.54 21.70
C SER A 300 -18.89 14.45 22.40
N THR A 301 -17.61 14.69 22.67
CA THR A 301 -16.74 13.76 23.38
C THR A 301 -16.99 13.77 24.89
N HIS A 302 -17.43 14.88 25.46
CA HIS A 302 -17.59 15.07 26.91
C HIS A 302 -19.03 15.07 27.42
N HIS A 303 -20.00 15.46 26.62
CA HIS A 303 -21.41 15.56 26.99
C HIS A 303 -22.08 14.18 26.96
N PRO A 304 -23.10 13.88 27.79
CA PRO A 304 -23.82 12.61 27.72
C PRO A 304 -24.26 12.25 26.30
N LEU A 305 -24.08 10.99 25.91
CA LEU A 305 -24.48 10.51 24.58
C LEU A 305 -26.01 10.46 24.45
N PRO A 306 -26.56 10.66 23.24
CA PRO A 306 -27.99 10.47 23.01
C PRO A 306 -28.43 9.04 23.35
N ALA A 307 -29.59 8.88 23.97
CA ALA A 307 -30.19 7.58 24.27
C ALA A 307 -30.93 6.97 23.07
N SER A 308 -31.17 7.76 22.01
CA SER A 308 -31.88 7.31 20.81
C SER A 308 -31.49 8.12 19.56
N ASP A 309 -31.75 7.57 18.38
CA ASP A 309 -31.59 8.28 17.11
C ASP A 309 -32.46 9.55 17.02
N VAL A 310 -33.63 9.56 17.67
CA VAL A 310 -34.50 10.74 17.71
C VAL A 310 -33.85 11.87 18.49
N GLU A 311 -33.26 11.55 19.66
CA GLU A 311 -32.53 12.53 20.46
C GLU A 311 -31.28 13.03 19.72
N LEU A 312 -30.53 12.13 19.07
CA LEU A 312 -29.39 12.47 18.23
C LEU A 312 -29.77 13.51 17.16
N GLU A 313 -30.86 13.28 16.44
CA GLU A 313 -31.33 14.22 15.40
C GLU A 313 -31.81 15.55 16.01
N ALA A 314 -32.48 15.52 17.16
CA ALA A 314 -32.99 16.72 17.84
C ALA A 314 -31.89 17.66 18.37
N ARG A 315 -30.67 17.15 18.63
CA ARG A 315 -29.53 17.97 19.08
C ARG A 315 -29.00 18.93 18.02
N PHE A 316 -29.21 18.62 16.74
CA PHE A 316 -28.65 19.41 15.63
C PHE A 316 -29.70 19.87 14.61
N ARG A 317 -30.97 19.49 14.79
CA ARG A 317 -32.11 19.93 14.00
C ARG A 317 -33.09 20.73 14.85
N PRO A 318 -33.39 21.98 14.48
CA PRO A 318 -34.49 22.72 15.09
C PRO A 318 -35.84 22.04 14.83
N ILE A 319 -36.70 22.07 15.84
CA ILE A 319 -38.09 21.62 15.77
C ILE A 319 -38.96 22.77 15.27
N CYS A 320 -39.75 22.52 14.23
CA CYS A 320 -40.78 23.46 13.78
C CYS A 320 -42.18 23.02 14.25
N PRO A 321 -43.08 24.00 14.51
CA PRO A 321 -44.50 23.70 14.65
C PRO A 321 -45.04 23.12 13.34
N GLY A 322 -45.64 21.93 13.40
CA GLY A 322 -46.26 21.27 12.26
C GLY A 322 -47.37 20.31 12.68
N PRO A 323 -48.24 19.87 11.76
CA PRO A 323 -49.30 18.91 12.06
C PRO A 323 -48.69 17.59 12.56
N VAL A 324 -49.23 17.05 13.65
CA VAL A 324 -48.79 15.77 14.24
C VAL A 324 -48.91 14.67 13.19
N PRO A 325 -47.80 14.07 12.74
CA PRO A 325 -47.87 12.92 11.85
C PRO A 325 -48.55 11.76 12.58
N ARG A 326 -49.42 11.01 11.90
CA ARG A 326 -50.13 9.85 12.48
C ARG A 326 -49.23 8.69 12.91
N ASP A 327 -47.95 8.73 12.54
CA ASP A 327 -46.98 7.70 12.85
C ASP A 327 -46.30 7.98 14.20
N GLY A 328 -46.46 7.05 15.15
CA GLY A 328 -46.06 7.19 16.56
C GLY A 328 -44.56 7.36 16.84
N ALA A 329 -43.70 7.42 15.82
CA ALA A 329 -42.26 7.65 15.98
C ALA A 329 -41.91 9.06 16.51
N ASN A 330 -42.79 10.06 16.33
CA ASN A 330 -42.55 11.46 16.73
C ASN A 330 -43.18 11.85 18.07
N ALA A 331 -43.69 10.91 18.86
CA ALA A 331 -44.26 11.20 20.19
C ALA A 331 -43.22 11.86 21.13
N ALA A 332 -41.94 11.50 20.99
CA ALA A 332 -40.83 12.07 21.76
C ALA A 332 -40.49 13.54 21.41
N LEU A 333 -40.97 14.05 20.27
CA LEU A 333 -40.72 15.42 19.81
C LEU A 333 -41.85 16.40 20.19
N GLY A 334 -42.78 16.00 21.06
CA GLY A 334 -43.90 16.83 21.49
C GLY A 334 -44.79 17.29 20.33
N GLY A 335 -44.93 16.48 19.28
CA GLY A 335 -45.76 16.79 18.10
C GLY A 335 -45.15 17.80 17.12
N GLY A 336 -43.82 18.03 17.15
CA GLY A 336 -43.10 18.88 16.19
C GLY A 336 -42.53 18.10 15.00
N VAL A 337 -42.14 18.83 13.93
CA VAL A 337 -41.44 18.26 12.77
C VAL A 337 -40.01 18.80 12.74
N LEU A 338 -39.01 17.91 12.64
CA LEU A 338 -37.61 18.33 12.52
C LEU A 338 -37.35 18.97 11.15
N LEU A 339 -36.70 20.13 11.16
CA LEU A 339 -36.26 20.80 9.94
C LEU A 339 -35.16 20.01 9.21
N ARG A 340 -34.95 20.34 7.93
CA ARG A 340 -33.83 19.78 7.15
C ARG A 340 -32.49 20.26 7.75
N LEU A 341 -31.53 19.34 7.84
CA LEU A 341 -30.15 19.65 8.22
C LEU A 341 -29.49 20.57 7.19
N THR A 342 -28.77 21.57 7.69
CA THR A 342 -27.69 22.22 6.94
C THR A 342 -26.51 21.24 6.79
N GLY A 343 -25.57 21.52 5.88
CA GLY A 343 -24.36 20.69 5.73
C GLY A 343 -23.60 20.51 7.06
N ALA A 344 -23.29 21.61 7.74
CA ALA A 344 -22.57 21.57 9.02
C ALA A 344 -23.33 20.82 10.13
N SER A 345 -24.65 21.01 10.26
CA SER A 345 -25.43 20.25 11.25
C SER A 345 -25.46 18.74 10.93
N ARG A 346 -25.40 18.36 9.65
CA ARG A 346 -25.36 16.95 9.23
C ARG A 346 -24.06 16.29 9.66
N ASP A 347 -22.94 16.97 9.43
CA ASP A 347 -21.62 16.47 9.76
C ASP A 347 -21.46 16.30 11.28
N LEU A 348 -21.91 17.27 12.09
CA LEU A 348 -21.90 17.16 13.56
C LEU A 348 -22.77 16.01 14.08
N ARG A 349 -23.94 15.79 13.45
CA ARG A 349 -24.83 14.67 13.76
C ARG A 349 -24.19 13.32 13.42
N ASP A 350 -23.54 13.21 12.26
CA ASP A 350 -22.85 11.98 11.87
C ASP A 350 -21.65 11.69 12.78
N GLN A 351 -20.91 12.74 13.18
CA GLN A 351 -19.83 12.61 14.15
C GLN A 351 -20.32 12.14 15.53
N LEU A 352 -21.42 12.71 16.05
CA LEU A 352 -21.99 12.25 17.31
C LEU A 352 -22.50 10.80 17.21
N ARG A 353 -23.01 10.38 16.05
CA ARG A 353 -23.35 8.98 15.80
C ARG A 353 -22.12 8.07 15.84
N CYS A 354 -21.00 8.49 15.24
CA CYS A 354 -19.73 7.74 15.35
C CYS A 354 -19.29 7.62 16.81
N GLU A 355 -19.34 8.71 17.56
CA GLU A 355 -19.00 8.74 18.99
C GLU A 355 -19.91 7.84 19.84
N MET A 356 -21.18 7.64 19.45
CA MET A 356 -22.08 6.67 20.10
C MET A 356 -21.68 5.21 19.88
N VAL A 357 -21.07 4.90 18.73
CA VAL A 357 -20.65 3.53 18.39
C VAL A 357 -19.30 3.21 19.00
N ARG A 358 -18.34 4.13 18.86
CA ARG A 358 -16.96 3.98 19.33
C ARG A 358 -16.46 5.33 19.86
N PRO A 359 -16.66 5.62 21.16
CA PRO A 359 -16.25 6.89 21.73
C PRO A 359 -14.73 7.09 21.66
N LEU A 360 -14.26 8.29 21.30
CA LEU A 360 -12.82 8.59 21.20
C LEU A 360 -12.07 8.23 22.48
N ILE A 361 -12.57 8.65 23.64
CA ILE A 361 -11.90 8.42 24.94
C ILE A 361 -11.82 6.94 25.27
N TYR A 362 -12.85 6.16 24.92
CA TYR A 362 -12.83 4.71 25.09
C TYR A 362 -11.76 4.07 24.20
N GLU A 363 -11.70 4.46 22.93
CA GLU A 363 -10.68 3.98 22.00
C GLU A 363 -9.25 4.29 22.47
N LEU A 364 -9.03 5.51 22.98
CA LEU A 364 -7.74 5.90 23.55
C LEU A 364 -7.38 5.05 24.77
N ARG A 365 -8.32 4.86 25.72
CA ARG A 365 -8.08 4.07 26.94
C ARG A 365 -7.74 2.61 26.66
N GLU A 366 -8.32 2.02 25.63
CA GLU A 366 -8.11 0.60 25.29
C GLU A 366 -6.71 0.35 24.71
N ARG A 367 -6.17 1.31 23.95
CA ARG A 367 -4.94 1.11 23.16
C ARG A 367 -3.71 1.82 23.70
N LEU A 368 -3.89 2.88 24.49
CA LEU A 368 -2.74 3.62 24.99
C LEU A 368 -1.93 2.78 25.99
N PRO A 369 -0.60 2.74 25.84
CA PRO A 369 0.24 2.17 26.87
C PRO A 369 0.16 3.01 28.15
N GLY A 370 0.39 2.37 29.30
CA GLY A 370 0.49 3.08 30.57
C GLY A 370 1.61 4.13 30.53
N GLY A 371 1.30 5.38 30.90
CA GLY A 371 2.27 6.48 30.90
C GLY A 371 2.48 7.17 29.56
N ALA A 372 1.53 7.04 28.61
CA ALA A 372 1.58 7.73 27.33
C ALA A 372 1.74 9.27 27.51
N ARG A 373 2.56 9.88 26.64
CA ARG A 373 2.88 11.31 26.62
C ARG A 373 2.31 11.92 25.33
N PHE A 374 1.61 13.04 25.48
CA PHE A 374 0.99 13.72 24.34
C PHE A 374 1.76 14.96 23.93
N TRP A 375 1.95 15.09 22.63
CA TRP A 375 2.74 16.12 22.01
C TRP A 375 1.98 16.77 20.87
N VAL A 376 2.24 18.03 20.60
CA VAL A 376 1.80 18.76 19.40
C VAL A 376 2.98 19.52 18.83
N THR A 377 2.90 19.90 17.56
CA THR A 377 3.81 20.90 16.99
C THR A 377 3.42 22.30 17.48
N LYS A 378 4.38 23.23 17.49
CA LYS A 378 4.16 24.63 17.87
C LYS A 378 3.08 25.29 17.03
N GLU A 379 3.06 25.01 15.73
CA GLU A 379 2.01 25.49 14.84
C GLU A 379 0.61 25.03 15.27
N VAL A 380 0.45 23.77 15.67
CA VAL A 380 -0.85 23.23 16.12
C VAL A 380 -1.27 23.88 17.44
N ARG A 381 -0.34 24.04 18.39
CA ARG A 381 -0.56 24.75 19.66
C ARG A 381 -1.04 26.19 19.42
N ASP A 382 -0.40 26.91 18.51
CA ASP A 382 -0.71 28.32 18.23
C ASP A 382 -2.06 28.50 17.50
N ARG A 383 -2.46 27.53 16.68
CA ARG A 383 -3.73 27.56 15.93
C ARG A 383 -4.96 27.27 16.80
N LEU A 384 -4.83 26.42 17.83
CA LEU A 384 -5.99 25.96 18.60
C LEU A 384 -6.80 27.11 19.24
N PRO A 385 -6.18 28.08 19.97
CA PRO A 385 -6.94 29.14 20.63
C PRO A 385 -7.78 29.96 19.65
N GLY A 386 -7.24 30.26 18.46
CA GLY A 386 -7.97 31.01 17.43
C GLY A 386 -9.25 30.29 16.98
N LEU A 387 -9.19 28.96 16.78
CA LEU A 387 -10.35 28.17 16.38
C LEU A 387 -11.37 28.04 17.51
N VAL A 388 -10.93 27.72 18.72
CA VAL A 388 -11.83 27.51 19.86
C VAL A 388 -12.46 28.85 20.30
N ASN A 389 -11.78 29.98 20.16
CA ASN A 389 -12.37 31.30 20.40
C ASN A 389 -13.38 31.71 19.33
N LEU A 390 -13.21 31.26 18.08
CA LEU A 390 -14.10 31.58 16.98
C LEU A 390 -15.40 30.77 17.03
N ILE A 391 -15.31 29.45 17.27
CA ILE A 391 -16.44 28.52 17.16
C ILE A 391 -16.66 27.65 18.39
N GLY A 392 -15.79 27.67 19.39
CA GLY A 392 -15.95 26.85 20.60
C GLY A 392 -16.85 27.53 21.64
N GLY A 393 -17.63 26.72 22.36
CA GLY A 393 -18.38 27.15 23.53
C GLY A 393 -17.51 27.33 24.78
N GLU A 394 -18.11 27.75 25.91
CA GLU A 394 -17.39 28.04 27.15
C GLU A 394 -16.66 26.80 27.70
N LYS A 395 -17.28 25.62 27.65
CA LYS A 395 -16.67 24.39 28.17
C LYS A 395 -15.58 23.88 27.24
N GLU A 396 -15.78 24.00 25.93
CA GLU A 396 -14.75 23.65 24.92
C GLU A 396 -13.51 24.54 25.07
N ARG A 397 -13.67 25.85 25.33
CA ARG A 397 -12.57 26.78 25.64
C ARG A 397 -11.83 26.41 26.92
N ALA A 398 -12.57 26.19 28.01
CA ALA A 398 -11.97 25.81 29.28
C ALA A 398 -11.15 24.52 29.18
N ARG A 399 -11.63 23.53 28.41
CA ARG A 399 -10.88 22.30 28.14
C ARG A 399 -9.62 22.52 27.31
N ALA A 400 -9.72 23.34 26.26
CA ALA A 400 -8.56 23.68 25.42
C ALA A 400 -7.44 24.34 26.24
N GLU A 401 -7.79 25.25 27.16
CA GLU A 401 -6.83 25.86 28.08
C GLU A 401 -6.24 24.84 29.07
N ALA A 402 -7.09 24.01 29.67
CA ALA A 402 -6.67 22.99 30.63
C ALA A 402 -5.73 21.92 30.03
N LEU A 403 -5.75 21.67 28.72
CA LEU A 403 -4.84 20.70 28.08
C LEU A 403 -3.36 21.13 28.14
N PHE A 404 -3.08 22.43 28.13
CA PHE A 404 -1.72 22.98 28.04
C PHE A 404 -1.19 23.58 29.34
N ALA A 405 -2.06 23.90 30.29
CA ALA A 405 -1.68 24.59 31.51
C ALA A 405 -1.39 23.63 32.67
N ASP A 406 -0.34 23.92 33.44
CA ASP A 406 0.05 23.08 34.58
C ASP A 406 -0.97 23.13 35.73
N ASN A 407 -1.67 24.26 35.90
CA ASN A 407 -2.45 24.57 37.10
C ASN A 407 -3.89 25.05 36.87
N THR A 408 -4.39 25.11 35.63
CA THR A 408 -5.75 25.63 35.38
C THR A 408 -6.76 24.50 35.21
N GLY A 409 -7.37 24.12 36.33
CA GLY A 409 -8.61 23.32 36.35
C GLY A 409 -8.45 21.82 36.06
N ASP A 410 -9.50 21.09 36.40
CA ASP A 410 -9.69 19.69 36.01
C ASP A 410 -10.23 19.63 34.58
N TYR A 411 -9.42 19.19 33.61
CA TYR A 411 -9.83 19.03 32.21
C TYR A 411 -11.09 18.15 32.07
N TRP A 412 -11.30 17.22 32.99
CA TRP A 412 -12.45 16.32 32.99
C TRP A 412 -13.67 16.90 33.71
N ALA A 413 -13.60 18.11 34.26
CA ALA A 413 -14.71 18.72 34.98
C ALA A 413 -15.98 18.81 34.11
N GLY A 414 -17.07 18.22 34.63
CA GLY A 414 -18.36 18.20 33.94
C GLY A 414 -18.39 17.33 32.68
N SER A 415 -17.38 16.49 32.47
CA SER A 415 -17.38 15.47 31.43
C SER A 415 -18.06 14.20 31.91
N ARG A 416 -18.73 13.48 31.01
CA ARG A 416 -19.23 12.11 31.24
C ARG A 416 -18.13 11.10 31.59
N TRP A 417 -16.87 11.45 31.32
CA TRP A 417 -15.69 10.63 31.66
C TRP A 417 -15.07 11.00 33.00
N GLN A 418 -15.62 11.99 33.72
CA GLN A 418 -15.10 12.40 35.02
C GLN A 418 -15.11 11.22 36.01
N GLY A 419 -13.95 10.88 36.56
CA GLY A 419 -13.77 9.73 37.45
C GLY A 419 -13.50 8.39 36.76
N ASP A 420 -13.61 8.31 35.42
CA ASP A 420 -13.36 7.10 34.64
C ASP A 420 -12.50 7.40 33.40
N THR A 421 -11.26 7.86 33.64
CA THR A 421 -10.36 8.37 32.59
C THR A 421 -9.24 7.39 32.23
N GLY A 422 -8.98 6.38 33.06
CA GLY A 422 -7.96 5.35 32.83
C GLY A 422 -6.57 5.95 32.57
N ALA A 423 -5.93 5.52 31.47
CA ALA A 423 -4.60 5.99 31.06
C ALA A 423 -4.54 7.50 30.73
N LEU A 424 -5.69 8.18 30.61
CA LEU A 424 -5.79 9.61 30.34
C LEU A 424 -5.96 10.45 31.62
N GLN A 425 -5.85 9.85 32.80
CA GLN A 425 -5.87 10.58 34.05
C GLN A 425 -4.76 11.64 34.06
N GLY A 426 -5.13 12.91 34.26
CA GLY A 426 -4.19 14.02 34.23
C GLY A 426 -3.56 14.25 32.84
N ILE A 427 -4.28 13.97 31.76
CA ILE A 427 -3.84 14.26 30.39
C ILE A 427 -3.28 15.68 30.28
N ARG A 428 -2.08 15.78 29.70
CA ARG A 428 -1.38 17.04 29.40
C ARG A 428 -0.77 16.95 28.02
N VAL A 429 -0.87 18.04 27.28
CA VAL A 429 -0.31 18.18 25.92
C VAL A 429 0.89 19.10 25.97
N ARG A 430 2.04 18.61 25.50
CA ARG A 430 3.29 19.35 25.42
C ARG A 430 3.57 19.80 24.00
N VAL A 431 4.43 20.80 23.85
CA VAL A 431 4.92 21.24 22.54
C VAL A 431 6.25 20.54 22.26
N LEU A 432 6.38 19.91 21.09
CA LEU A 432 7.59 19.18 20.70
C LEU A 432 8.82 20.08 20.73
N GLU A 433 8.70 21.27 20.13
CA GLU A 433 9.78 22.22 19.95
C GLU A 433 10.23 22.82 21.29
N ASP A 434 9.32 23.05 22.23
CA ASP A 434 9.66 23.54 23.57
C ASP A 434 10.35 22.41 24.38
N GLY A 435 9.93 21.16 24.20
CA GLY A 435 10.54 20.00 24.88
C GLY A 435 11.91 19.59 24.34
N ASP A 436 12.26 20.01 23.12
CA ASP A 436 13.61 19.86 22.56
C ASP A 436 14.62 20.73 23.34
N GLU A 437 14.20 21.86 23.92
CA GLU A 437 15.05 22.77 24.71
C GLU A 437 15.40 22.19 26.10
N ASP A 438 14.42 21.54 26.75
CA ASP A 438 14.60 20.93 28.08
C ASP A 438 14.98 19.44 28.02
N GLY A 439 15.17 18.87 26.82
CA GLY A 439 15.57 17.48 26.59
C GLY A 439 14.50 16.44 26.95
N THR A 440 13.23 16.85 27.08
CA THR A 440 12.11 15.97 27.46
C THR A 440 11.37 15.40 26.25
N ALA A 441 11.45 16.09 25.10
CA ALA A 441 10.84 15.65 23.85
C ALA A 441 11.60 14.46 23.23
N PRO A 442 10.89 13.58 22.51
CA PRO A 442 11.54 12.53 21.75
C PRO A 442 12.38 13.15 20.62
N ALA A 443 13.69 12.94 20.67
CA ALA A 443 14.61 13.44 19.65
C ALA A 443 14.32 12.81 18.28
N PRO A 444 14.59 13.51 17.17
CA PRO A 444 14.55 12.91 15.83
C PRO A 444 15.56 11.76 15.72
N GLN A 445 15.12 10.57 15.29
CA GLN A 445 15.92 9.33 15.27
C GLN A 445 16.11 8.72 13.88
N GLY A 446 15.91 9.52 12.82
CA GLY A 446 15.95 9.04 11.44
C GLY A 446 14.85 8.02 11.13
N ALA A 447 14.82 7.52 9.89
CA ALA A 447 13.87 6.47 9.52
C ALA A 447 14.31 5.13 10.11
N GLU A 448 13.40 4.44 10.80
CA GLU A 448 13.63 3.10 11.33
C GLU A 448 13.26 2.03 10.30
N THR A 449 12.20 2.27 9.53
CA THR A 449 11.69 1.33 8.51
C THR A 449 11.59 1.99 7.13
N PRO A 450 11.47 1.19 6.06
CA PRO A 450 11.13 1.70 4.73
C PRO A 450 9.86 2.57 4.73
N PHE A 451 8.85 2.21 5.54
CA PHE A 451 7.65 3.01 5.72
C PHE A 451 7.97 4.42 6.23
N ASP A 452 8.79 4.51 7.28
CA ASP A 452 9.17 5.79 7.89
C ASP A 452 9.90 6.68 6.88
N ALA A 453 10.84 6.11 6.13
CA ALA A 453 11.63 6.82 5.12
C ALA A 453 10.73 7.41 4.03
N VAL A 454 9.83 6.59 3.49
CA VAL A 454 8.96 6.99 2.38
C VAL A 454 7.91 8.00 2.83
N VAL A 455 7.25 7.77 3.97
CA VAL A 455 6.23 8.70 4.49
C VAL A 455 6.87 10.06 4.83
N ALA A 456 8.03 10.06 5.49
CA ALA A 456 8.75 11.30 5.76
C ALA A 456 9.12 12.05 4.48
N HIS A 457 9.62 11.32 3.46
CA HIS A 457 9.96 11.92 2.17
C HIS A 457 8.73 12.54 1.48
N VAL A 458 7.62 11.80 1.40
CA VAL A 458 6.39 12.28 0.76
C VAL A 458 5.80 13.47 1.50
N CYS A 459 5.75 13.44 2.83
CA CYS A 459 5.29 14.58 3.63
C CYS A 459 6.16 15.81 3.37
N ALA A 460 7.49 15.68 3.42
CA ALA A 460 8.41 16.79 3.14
C ALA A 460 8.23 17.36 1.73
N ALA A 461 8.09 16.49 0.73
CA ALA A 461 7.90 16.90 -0.66
C ALA A 461 6.54 17.60 -0.89
N MET A 462 5.47 17.10 -0.27
CA MET A 462 4.15 17.75 -0.31
C MET A 462 4.15 19.11 0.41
N ILE A 463 4.86 19.25 1.52
CA ILE A 463 5.02 20.53 2.23
C ILE A 463 5.75 21.54 1.34
N ALA A 464 6.86 21.12 0.71
CA ALA A 464 7.63 21.98 -0.19
C ALA A 464 6.83 22.40 -1.44
N ALA A 465 5.92 21.54 -1.92
CA ALA A 465 5.02 21.86 -3.04
C ALA A 465 3.79 22.70 -2.64
N GLY A 466 3.54 22.89 -1.35
CA GLY A 466 2.42 23.67 -0.83
C GLY A 466 2.61 25.18 -0.99
N PRO A 467 1.55 25.98 -0.79
CA PRO A 467 1.62 27.44 -0.92
C PRO A 467 2.59 28.09 0.08
N ASP A 468 2.81 27.45 1.24
CA ASP A 468 3.77 27.91 2.26
C ASP A 468 5.24 27.64 1.87
N GLY A 469 5.51 26.78 0.88
CA GLY A 469 6.84 26.37 0.44
C GLY A 469 7.33 27.09 -0.84
N ALA A 470 6.45 27.81 -1.53
CA ALA A 470 6.85 28.62 -2.67
C ALA A 470 7.56 29.88 -2.17
N THR A 471 8.89 29.94 -2.35
CA THR A 471 9.60 31.22 -2.32
C THR A 471 8.97 32.13 -3.39
N PRO A 472 8.74 33.42 -3.09
CA PRO A 472 8.24 34.36 -4.08
C PRO A 472 9.37 34.66 -5.06
N ASP A 473 9.58 33.79 -6.04
CA ASP A 473 10.44 34.08 -7.19
C ASP A 473 9.61 34.64 -8.35
N GLU A 474 10.19 35.71 -8.86
CA GLU A 474 9.76 36.71 -9.83
C GLU A 474 8.79 36.30 -10.94
N ASP A 475 7.82 37.21 -11.14
CA ASP A 475 7.03 37.45 -12.35
C ASP A 475 7.58 36.77 -13.61
N THR A 476 7.07 35.58 -13.93
CA THR A 476 7.17 35.04 -15.28
C THR A 476 5.80 35.06 -15.93
N GLU A 477 5.68 35.99 -16.87
CA GLU A 477 4.52 36.26 -17.70
C GLU A 477 3.87 34.99 -18.26
N SER A 478 2.54 35.01 -18.24
CA SER A 478 1.64 34.05 -18.86
C SER A 478 1.89 33.93 -20.37
N GLY A 479 2.70 32.93 -20.77
CA GLY A 479 2.95 32.61 -22.17
C GLY A 479 2.56 31.17 -22.54
N GLY A 480 1.53 31.04 -23.38
CA GLY A 480 1.42 30.01 -24.43
C GLY A 480 1.22 28.54 -24.02
N GLY A 481 0.02 28.02 -24.28
CA GLY A 481 -0.34 26.61 -24.09
C GLY A 481 0.58 25.62 -24.82
N ARG A 482 1.54 25.05 -24.10
CA ARG A 482 2.16 23.77 -24.43
C ARG A 482 1.38 22.66 -23.74
N LYS A 483 0.88 21.69 -24.53
CA LYS A 483 0.32 20.44 -24.01
C LYS A 483 1.38 19.76 -23.14
N GLN A 484 1.28 19.94 -21.82
CA GLN A 484 2.14 19.26 -20.86
C GLN A 484 1.95 17.75 -21.07
N LYS A 485 3.05 17.08 -21.42
CA LYS A 485 3.12 15.62 -21.46
C LYS A 485 2.62 15.12 -20.11
N LYS A 486 1.63 14.21 -20.11
CA LYS A 486 1.10 13.60 -18.89
C LYS A 486 2.25 12.99 -18.10
N ALA A 487 2.72 13.69 -17.07
CA ALA A 487 3.66 13.15 -16.12
C ALA A 487 3.05 11.87 -15.53
N SER A 488 3.90 10.87 -15.33
CA SER A 488 3.47 9.59 -14.76
C SER A 488 2.86 9.84 -13.38
N ARG A 489 1.65 9.35 -13.15
CA ARG A 489 0.97 9.36 -11.84
C ARG A 489 1.31 8.12 -11.01
N ASN A 490 2.38 7.42 -11.36
CA ASN A 490 2.79 6.22 -10.65
C ASN A 490 3.61 6.66 -9.41
N PRO A 491 3.09 6.43 -8.19
CA PRO A 491 3.69 6.92 -6.95
C PRO A 491 5.07 6.33 -6.67
N LEU A 492 5.43 5.20 -7.30
CA LEU A 492 6.72 4.55 -7.14
C LEU A 492 7.87 5.19 -7.97
N ARG A 493 7.60 6.22 -8.80
CA ARG A 493 8.61 6.84 -9.69
C ARG A 493 9.13 8.17 -9.12
N ALA A 494 10.44 8.34 -8.97
CA ALA A 494 11.00 9.65 -8.64
C ALA A 494 10.66 10.70 -9.70
N GLY A 495 10.26 11.89 -9.24
CA GLY A 495 9.72 12.97 -10.08
C GLY A 495 8.21 12.97 -10.22
N THR A 496 7.46 12.28 -9.34
CA THR A 496 6.00 12.40 -9.26
C THR A 496 5.63 13.86 -9.10
N VAL A 497 4.87 14.38 -10.07
CA VAL A 497 4.32 15.73 -10.01
C VAL A 497 3.08 15.65 -9.14
N PHE A 498 3.16 16.23 -7.94
CA PHE A 498 2.03 16.28 -7.03
C PHE A 498 0.87 17.06 -7.68
N PRO A 499 -0.38 16.69 -7.34
CA PRO A 499 -1.52 17.48 -7.76
C PRO A 499 -1.37 18.94 -7.29
N PRO A 500 -2.00 19.90 -7.97
CA PRO A 500 -1.89 21.32 -7.64
C PRO A 500 -2.20 21.58 -6.15
N PRO A 501 -1.64 22.65 -5.56
CA PRO A 501 -1.62 22.87 -4.11
C PRO A 501 -2.99 22.79 -3.43
N SER A 502 -4.07 23.18 -4.14
CA SER A 502 -5.46 23.11 -3.66
C SER A 502 -5.99 21.69 -3.39
N ARG A 503 -5.27 20.64 -3.79
CA ARG A 503 -5.63 19.24 -3.55
C ARG A 503 -4.74 18.53 -2.53
N LEU A 504 -3.68 19.19 -2.06
CA LEU A 504 -2.80 18.63 -1.04
C LEU A 504 -3.51 18.60 0.32
N PRO A 505 -3.10 17.69 1.22
CA PRO A 505 -3.48 17.77 2.63
C PRO A 505 -3.08 19.11 3.25
N SER A 506 -3.70 19.47 4.37
CA SER A 506 -3.32 20.66 5.13
C SER A 506 -1.85 20.59 5.57
N GLY A 507 -1.14 21.73 5.45
CA GLY A 507 0.29 21.82 5.81
C GLY A 507 0.57 21.39 7.25
N HIS A 508 -0.26 21.81 8.21
CA HIS A 508 -0.11 21.40 9.62
C HIS A 508 -0.19 19.88 9.79
N THR A 509 -1.14 19.20 9.13
CA THR A 509 -1.30 17.74 9.24
C THR A 509 -0.08 17.02 8.66
N LEU A 510 0.45 17.49 7.52
CA LEU A 510 1.67 16.93 6.93
C LEU A 510 2.89 17.12 7.85
N ARG A 511 3.02 18.30 8.47
CA ARG A 511 4.11 18.59 9.43
C ARG A 511 3.98 17.74 10.70
N THR A 512 2.76 17.54 11.22
CA THR A 512 2.49 16.63 12.34
C THR A 512 2.88 15.19 11.99
N MET A 513 2.47 14.69 10.81
CA MET A 513 2.86 13.35 10.34
C MET A 513 4.38 13.21 10.25
N LEU A 514 5.05 14.18 9.62
CA LEU A 514 6.50 14.21 9.48
C LEU A 514 7.19 14.20 10.86
N ALA A 515 6.74 15.05 11.78
CA ALA A 515 7.31 15.18 13.11
C ALA A 515 7.20 13.87 13.92
N GLY A 516 6.03 13.21 13.88
CA GLY A 516 5.82 11.94 14.59
C GLY A 516 6.67 10.81 14.03
N VAL A 517 6.70 10.64 12.70
CA VAL A 517 7.51 9.61 12.03
C VAL A 517 9.00 9.80 12.32
N GLN A 518 9.52 11.02 12.22
CA GLN A 518 10.93 11.31 12.48
C GLN A 518 11.35 11.05 13.94
N ARG A 519 10.41 11.13 14.89
CA ARG A 519 10.65 10.98 16.33
C ARG A 519 10.21 9.62 16.87
N ARG A 520 9.86 8.67 15.99
CA ARG A 520 9.36 7.33 16.36
C ARG A 520 8.11 7.36 17.25
N ALA A 521 7.34 8.43 17.18
CA ALA A 521 6.09 8.61 17.88
C ALA A 521 4.91 8.16 17.01
N THR A 522 3.77 7.84 17.63
CA THR A 522 2.54 7.56 16.88
C THR A 522 1.81 8.86 16.60
N VAL A 523 1.49 9.11 15.33
CA VAL A 523 0.70 10.27 14.92
C VAL A 523 -0.77 9.94 15.07
N LEU A 524 -1.50 10.68 15.90
CA LEU A 524 -2.95 10.53 16.07
C LEU A 524 -3.67 11.62 15.28
N THR A 525 -4.52 11.23 14.32
CA THR A 525 -5.24 12.18 13.43
C THR A 525 -6.67 11.73 13.12
N ASN A 526 -7.55 12.68 12.84
CA ASN A 526 -8.88 12.45 12.25
C ASN A 526 -8.86 12.60 10.73
N ASN A 527 -7.76 13.07 10.16
CA ASN A 527 -7.71 13.41 8.74
C ASN A 527 -7.39 12.18 7.89
N ARG A 528 -8.31 11.22 7.88
CA ARG A 528 -8.23 10.00 7.07
C ARG A 528 -7.92 10.30 5.60
N GLY A 529 -8.54 11.35 5.04
CA GLY A 529 -8.29 11.79 3.67
C GLY A 529 -6.83 12.21 3.43
N ALA A 530 -6.18 12.86 4.41
CA ALA A 530 -4.76 13.17 4.34
C ALA A 530 -3.90 11.91 4.37
N VAL A 531 -4.20 10.99 5.29
CA VAL A 531 -3.46 9.72 5.42
C VAL A 531 -3.52 8.93 4.13
N LEU A 532 -4.71 8.72 3.56
CA LEU A 532 -4.87 8.00 2.28
C LEU A 532 -4.12 8.66 1.12
N LYS A 533 -4.07 9.99 1.08
CA LYS A 533 -3.30 10.72 0.05
C LYS A 533 -1.80 10.48 0.23
N VAL A 534 -1.28 10.60 1.46
CA VAL A 534 0.13 10.34 1.74
C VAL A 534 0.48 8.88 1.43
N MET A 535 -0.34 7.92 1.88
CA MET A 535 -0.13 6.50 1.60
C MET A 535 -0.10 6.20 0.10
N ARG A 536 -1.02 6.79 -0.66
CA ARG A 536 -1.05 6.63 -2.11
C ARG A 536 0.22 7.15 -2.77
N GLU A 537 0.66 8.37 -2.44
CA GLU A 537 1.88 8.94 -3.01
C GLU A 537 3.14 8.24 -2.50
N ALA A 538 3.07 7.61 -1.33
CA ALA A 538 4.10 6.73 -0.78
C ALA A 538 4.13 5.32 -1.44
N GLY A 539 3.21 5.01 -2.35
CA GLY A 539 3.13 3.68 -2.97
C GLY A 539 2.73 2.56 -2.00
N VAL A 540 2.24 2.88 -0.81
CA VAL A 540 1.82 1.89 0.21
C VAL A 540 0.73 0.94 -0.30
N PRO A 541 -0.30 1.39 -1.05
CA PRO A 541 -1.30 0.49 -1.63
C PRO A 541 -0.75 -0.49 -2.67
N ASP A 542 0.40 -0.15 -3.29
CA ASP A 542 1.11 -1.03 -4.23
C ASP A 542 2.04 -2.01 -3.48
N GLY A 543 2.30 -1.74 -2.19
CA GLY A 543 3.18 -2.47 -1.28
C GLY A 543 4.61 -1.93 -1.27
N ILE A 544 5.24 -1.95 -0.08
CA ILE A 544 6.63 -1.52 0.13
C ILE A 544 7.40 -2.60 0.91
N PRO A 545 8.75 -2.54 0.94
CA PRO A 545 9.54 -3.52 1.65
C PRO A 545 9.26 -3.51 3.16
N ARG A 546 9.27 -4.70 3.78
CA ARG A 546 9.26 -4.83 5.24
C ARG A 546 10.66 -4.57 5.79
N ALA A 547 10.75 -4.00 6.99
CA ALA A 547 12.03 -4.01 7.70
C ALA A 547 12.32 -5.44 8.19
N GLY A 548 13.60 -5.85 8.16
CA GLY A 548 14.03 -7.24 8.41
C GLY A 548 13.65 -7.79 9.80
N ASP A 549 13.34 -6.93 10.76
CA ASP A 549 12.99 -7.27 12.15
C ASP A 549 11.54 -6.92 12.54
N GLU A 550 10.62 -6.76 11.58
CA GLU A 550 9.18 -6.57 11.90
C GLU A 550 8.55 -7.88 12.39
N GLY A 551 8.90 -8.25 13.63
CA GLY A 551 8.28 -9.32 14.39
C GLY A 551 6.89 -8.95 14.95
N PRO A 552 6.24 -9.86 15.69
CA PRO A 552 5.00 -9.59 16.41
C PRO A 552 5.14 -8.36 17.34
N GLY A 553 4.15 -7.47 17.33
CA GLY A 553 4.15 -6.23 18.12
C GLY A 553 4.65 -4.97 17.38
N GLN A 554 4.36 -4.81 16.09
CA GLN A 554 4.75 -3.63 15.31
C GLN A 554 4.21 -2.33 15.94
N ARG A 555 5.07 -1.32 16.12
CA ARG A 555 4.65 0.00 16.61
C ARG A 555 3.82 0.75 15.56
N ALA A 556 2.62 1.17 15.93
CA ALA A 556 1.79 2.03 15.09
C ALA A 556 2.49 3.35 14.81
N ARG A 557 2.57 3.74 13.53
CA ARG A 557 3.10 5.05 13.10
C ARG A 557 2.02 6.08 12.96
N ILE A 558 0.85 5.66 12.50
CA ILE A 558 -0.32 6.50 12.33
C ILE A 558 -1.50 5.80 13.00
N TRP A 559 -2.26 6.56 13.76
CA TRP A 559 -3.52 6.14 14.34
C TRP A 559 -4.59 7.10 13.85
N VAL A 560 -5.49 6.56 13.05
CA VAL A 560 -6.65 7.26 12.52
C VAL A 560 -7.83 6.97 13.43
N VAL A 561 -8.39 8.03 13.97
CA VAL A 561 -9.63 8.01 14.76
C VAL A 561 -10.70 8.77 13.98
N ASN A 562 -11.98 8.57 14.30
CA ASN A 562 -13.08 9.35 13.70
C ASN A 562 -13.73 10.31 14.71
N PRO A 563 -13.05 11.37 15.18
CA PRO A 563 -13.67 12.18 16.20
C PRO A 563 -14.46 13.38 15.67
N SER A 564 -15.09 14.06 16.63
CA SER A 564 -16.07 15.12 16.43
C SER A 564 -15.42 16.51 16.26
N SER A 565 -16.09 17.41 15.55
CA SER A 565 -15.79 18.85 15.49
C SER A 565 -16.49 19.60 16.61
N LEU A 566 -16.04 20.81 16.96
CA LEU A 566 -16.67 21.66 17.97
C LEU A 566 -18.17 21.82 17.70
N ALA A 567 -18.96 21.56 18.74
CA ALA A 567 -20.40 21.35 18.61
C ALA A 567 -21.22 22.10 19.68
N GLU A 568 -20.59 22.58 20.76
CA GLU A 568 -21.30 23.15 21.91
C GLU A 568 -22.22 24.30 21.51
N TRP A 569 -21.68 25.30 20.79
CA TRP A 569 -22.44 26.47 20.37
C TRP A 569 -23.68 26.09 19.55
N ARG A 570 -23.54 25.11 18.64
CA ARG A 570 -24.60 24.71 17.73
C ARG A 570 -25.67 23.91 18.46
N ARG A 571 -25.26 23.05 19.39
CA ARG A 571 -26.18 22.31 20.26
C ARG A 571 -27.00 23.28 21.10
N LEU A 572 -26.35 24.23 21.77
CA LEU A 572 -27.02 25.23 22.60
C LEU A 572 -28.02 26.07 21.79
N GLU A 573 -27.63 26.55 20.61
CA GLU A 573 -28.51 27.31 19.71
C GLU A 573 -29.79 26.51 19.36
N VAL A 574 -29.63 25.23 19.01
CA VAL A 574 -30.75 24.35 18.65
C VAL A 574 -31.63 24.02 19.86
N GLU A 575 -31.03 23.69 21.00
CA GLU A 575 -31.75 23.38 22.23
C GLU A 575 -32.57 24.58 22.73
N GLU A 576 -31.99 25.78 22.73
CA GLU A 576 -32.70 27.01 23.06
C GLU A 576 -33.86 27.28 22.09
N GLY A 577 -33.62 27.07 20.80
CA GLY A 577 -34.66 27.16 19.77
C GLY A 577 -35.82 26.20 20.04
N ASN A 578 -35.51 24.94 20.33
CA ASN A 578 -36.48 23.89 20.61
C ASN A 578 -37.26 24.18 21.91
N ALA A 579 -36.58 24.66 22.95
CA ALA A 579 -37.21 25.04 24.21
C ALA A 579 -38.16 26.24 24.06
N ARG A 580 -37.84 27.22 23.20
CA ARG A 580 -38.75 28.32 22.86
C ARG A 580 -40.03 27.81 22.19
N VAL A 581 -39.90 26.89 21.23
CA VAL A 581 -41.05 26.28 20.54
C VAL A 581 -41.91 25.45 21.49
N ALA A 582 -41.29 24.69 22.40
CA ALA A 582 -42.00 23.90 23.40
C ALA A 582 -42.79 24.79 24.38
N ARG A 583 -42.21 25.90 24.85
CA ARG A 583 -42.90 26.86 25.72
C ARG A 583 -44.10 27.51 25.02
N TRP A 584 -43.91 27.99 23.78
CA TRP A 584 -44.98 28.58 23.00
C TRP A 584 -46.20 27.66 22.86
N ARG A 585 -45.96 26.34 22.72
CA ARG A 585 -47.02 25.32 22.65
C ARG A 585 -47.70 24.98 23.97
N LEU A 586 -47.06 25.23 25.11
CA LEU A 586 -47.69 25.04 26.41
C LEU A 586 -48.56 26.24 26.81
N GLU A 587 -48.34 27.39 26.18
CA GLU A 587 -49.08 28.63 26.38
C GLU A 587 -50.32 28.75 25.47
N GLU A 588 -50.35 28.03 24.32
CA GLU A 588 -51.55 27.77 23.50
C GLU A 588 -52.40 26.63 24.07
#